data_AF-A0A2J4YI67-F1
#
_entry.id   AF-A0A2J4YI67-F1
#
_cell.length_a   1.000
_cell.length_b   1.000
_cell.length_c   1.000
_cell.angle_alpha   90.00
_cell.angle_beta   90.00
_cell.angle_gamma   90.00
#
_symmetry.space_group_name_H-M   'P 1'
#
loop_
_entity.id
_entity.type
_entity.pdbx_description
1 polymer ?
#
loop_
_entity_poly.entity_id
_entity_poly.type
_entity_poly.pdbx_seq_one_letter_code
_entity_poly.pdbx_strand_id
1 'polypeptide(L)'
;MTSTLTSKPTLNPVLRSFWTTQARNKVLYGGRSSSKSWDAAGIAIFLSNKYSLRFCCARQIQNKIEESVYTLLKIQIDRFGLRHRFRILNNKIINRVTGSEFVFYGLWRNIEEIKSLEGISVLWLEEAHALTEYQWKILEPTIRKEGSECWFIFNPGLVTDFVWRNFVVDPPEDTLIRKINYDENPFLSDTMLKVIEAAKRRDPDGFKHVYEGVPESDDDAAIIKLSWIEAAVDAHKVLNFEPSGRKRIGFDVADSGADKCANVYRHGSVVYWADEWKAKEDELLKSCQRT
;
A
#
# COMPACT_ATOMS: atom_id res chain seq x y z
N MET A 1 29.31 24.99 -29.68
CA MET A 1 29.16 23.52 -29.60
C MET A 1 29.04 23.13 -28.14
N THR A 2 27.83 23.15 -27.59
CA THR A 2 27.54 22.70 -26.23
C THR A 2 27.36 21.19 -26.27
N SER A 3 28.36 20.46 -25.80
CA SER A 3 28.29 19.02 -25.58
C SER A 3 27.21 18.72 -24.54
N THR A 4 26.03 18.33 -25.01
CA THR A 4 25.05 17.64 -24.17
C THR A 4 25.60 16.25 -23.89
N LEU A 5 26.32 16.10 -22.78
CA LEU A 5 26.58 14.81 -22.16
C LEU A 5 25.23 14.12 -21.97
N THR A 6 24.86 13.21 -22.87
CA THR A 6 23.71 12.32 -22.70
C THR A 6 24.05 11.38 -21.56
N SER A 7 23.74 11.81 -20.33
CA SER A 7 23.93 11.01 -19.13
C SER A 7 23.24 9.66 -19.35
N LYS A 8 23.98 8.56 -19.19
CA LYS A 8 23.40 7.22 -19.28
C LYS A 8 22.17 7.13 -18.36
N PRO A 9 21.06 6.55 -18.82
CA PRO A 9 19.90 6.29 -17.98
C PRO A 9 20.32 5.60 -16.68
N THR A 10 19.86 6.14 -15.56
CA THR A 10 20.09 5.58 -14.23
C THR A 10 18.80 5.57 -13.41
N LEU A 11 18.87 4.82 -12.32
CA LEU A 11 17.89 4.70 -11.27
C LEU A 11 18.35 5.44 -10.02
N ASN A 12 17.44 5.60 -9.05
CA ASN A 12 17.72 6.29 -7.81
C ASN A 12 18.75 5.49 -7.00
N PRO A 13 19.96 6.05 -6.75
CA PRO A 13 21.02 5.32 -6.06
C PRO A 13 20.63 4.95 -4.62
N VAL A 14 19.76 5.73 -3.97
CA VAL A 14 19.27 5.47 -2.61
C VAL A 14 18.45 4.18 -2.52
N LEU A 15 17.80 3.77 -3.62
CA LEU A 15 17.00 2.54 -3.66
C LEU A 15 17.80 1.30 -4.05
N ARG A 16 19.11 1.42 -4.29
CA ARG A 16 19.94 0.27 -4.70
C ARG A 16 19.90 -0.87 -3.68
N SER A 17 20.08 -0.58 -2.39
CA SER A 17 20.05 -1.61 -1.35
C SER A 17 18.68 -2.26 -1.29
N PHE A 18 17.60 -1.48 -1.30
CA PHE A 18 16.23 -1.97 -1.32
C PHE A 18 15.98 -2.96 -2.46
N TRP A 19 16.39 -2.63 -3.69
CA TRP A 19 16.15 -3.50 -4.84
C TRP A 19 17.05 -4.74 -4.90
N THR A 20 18.25 -4.68 -4.32
CA THR A 20 19.22 -5.78 -4.34
C THR A 20 19.09 -6.75 -3.17
N THR A 21 18.49 -6.31 -2.07
CA THR A 21 18.12 -7.19 -0.96
C THR A 21 17.01 -8.14 -1.39
N GLN A 22 17.18 -9.42 -1.12
CA GLN A 22 16.16 -10.43 -1.34
C GLN A 22 15.12 -10.36 -0.20
N ALA A 23 13.85 -10.35 -0.57
CA ALA A 23 12.73 -10.44 0.37
C ALA A 23 11.48 -10.90 -0.38
N ARG A 24 10.65 -11.73 0.26
CA ARG A 24 9.34 -12.13 -0.25
C ARG A 24 8.47 -10.92 -0.53
N ASN A 25 8.35 -10.01 0.42
CA ASN A 25 7.56 -8.79 0.27
C ASN A 25 8.50 -7.58 0.21
N LYS A 26 8.36 -6.75 -0.82
CA LYS A 26 9.10 -5.49 -0.97
C LYS A 26 8.12 -4.34 -0.98
N VAL A 27 8.11 -3.58 0.10
CA VAL A 27 7.15 -2.50 0.36
C VAL A 27 7.87 -1.17 0.18
N LEU A 28 7.56 -0.47 -0.91
CA LEU A 28 8.12 0.85 -1.21
C LEU A 28 6.99 1.88 -1.16
N TYR A 29 6.93 2.64 -0.07
CA TYR A 29 5.87 3.63 0.16
C TYR A 29 6.43 5.04 0.33
N GLY A 30 5.56 6.06 0.29
CA GLY A 30 5.92 7.45 0.60
C GLY A 30 5.13 8.45 -0.24
N GLY A 31 5.46 9.72 -0.18
CA GLY A 31 4.70 10.77 -0.87
C GLY A 31 4.92 10.83 -2.38
N ARG A 32 4.25 11.78 -3.03
CA ARG A 32 4.39 12.04 -4.48
C ARG A 32 5.81 12.48 -4.82
N SER A 33 6.18 12.28 -6.08
CA SER A 33 7.46 12.73 -6.64
C SER A 33 8.71 12.04 -6.05
N SER A 34 8.57 10.87 -5.44
CA SER A 34 9.68 10.13 -4.80
C SER A 34 10.30 9.00 -5.63
N SER A 35 10.12 9.04 -6.95
CA SER A 35 10.65 8.08 -7.95
C SER A 35 10.22 6.61 -7.84
N LYS A 36 9.45 6.20 -6.82
CA LYS A 36 9.03 4.80 -6.56
C LYS A 36 8.66 3.96 -7.81
N SER A 37 7.59 4.34 -8.51
CA SER A 37 7.10 3.59 -9.68
C SER A 37 8.13 3.60 -10.81
N TRP A 38 8.85 4.71 -10.99
CA TRP A 38 9.89 4.85 -12.02
C TRP A 38 11.07 3.90 -11.77
N ASP A 39 11.50 3.79 -10.52
CA ASP A 39 12.52 2.86 -10.07
C ASP A 39 12.07 1.40 -10.18
N ALA A 40 10.85 1.08 -9.72
CA ALA A 40 10.26 -0.25 -9.85
C ALA A 40 10.23 -0.71 -11.32
N ALA A 41 9.78 0.16 -12.23
CA ALA A 41 9.77 -0.13 -13.65
C ALA A 41 11.17 -0.39 -14.21
N GLY A 42 12.15 0.45 -13.86
CA GLY A 42 13.50 0.27 -14.39
C GLY A 42 14.19 -0.99 -13.85
N ILE A 43 13.97 -1.35 -12.59
CA ILE A 43 14.45 -2.62 -12.03
C ILE A 43 13.74 -3.80 -12.69
N ALA A 44 12.44 -3.72 -12.92
CA ALA A 44 11.71 -4.77 -13.63
C ALA A 44 12.25 -4.98 -15.06
N ILE A 45 12.58 -3.90 -15.78
CA ILE A 45 13.24 -3.99 -17.09
C ILE A 45 14.65 -4.58 -16.98
N PHE A 46 15.44 -4.18 -15.99
CA PHE A 46 16.76 -4.76 -15.76
C PHE A 46 16.68 -6.27 -15.49
N LEU A 47 15.81 -6.69 -14.58
CA LEU A 47 15.63 -8.10 -14.20
C LEU A 47 15.11 -8.92 -15.37
N SER A 48 14.06 -8.46 -16.05
CA SER A 48 13.50 -9.16 -17.23
C SER A 48 14.48 -9.26 -18.39
N ASN A 49 15.46 -8.36 -18.48
CA ASN A 49 16.50 -8.40 -19.50
C ASN A 49 17.64 -9.38 -19.17
N LYS A 50 17.80 -9.76 -17.89
CA LYS A 50 18.84 -10.68 -17.42
C LYS A 50 18.33 -12.09 -17.18
N TYR A 51 17.10 -12.23 -16.70
CA TYR A 51 16.51 -13.48 -16.24
C TYR A 51 15.23 -13.78 -17.01
N SER A 52 14.75 -15.02 -16.91
CA SER A 52 13.44 -15.43 -17.42
C SER A 52 12.41 -15.36 -16.29
N LEU A 53 11.64 -14.28 -16.27
CA LEU A 53 10.71 -13.92 -15.20
C LEU A 53 9.34 -13.59 -15.77
N ARG A 54 8.31 -13.96 -15.02
CA ARG A 54 6.92 -13.61 -15.31
C ARG A 54 6.45 -12.58 -14.30
N PHE A 55 6.14 -11.37 -14.77
CA PHE A 55 5.65 -10.25 -13.96
C PHE A 55 4.13 -10.14 -14.10
N CYS A 56 3.41 -10.18 -12.97
CA CYS A 56 2.01 -9.78 -12.90
C CYS A 56 1.93 -8.35 -12.37
N CYS A 57 1.61 -7.38 -13.22
CA CYS A 57 1.44 -5.98 -12.83
C CYS A 57 -0.05 -5.71 -12.59
N ALA A 58 -0.43 -5.42 -11.36
CA ALA A 58 -1.82 -5.20 -10.99
C ALA A 58 -2.04 -3.86 -10.27
N ARG A 59 -3.25 -3.30 -10.44
CA ARG A 59 -3.74 -2.08 -9.76
C ARG A 59 -5.24 -2.22 -9.48
N GLN A 60 -5.79 -1.43 -8.54
CA GLN A 60 -7.20 -1.56 -8.17
C GLN A 60 -8.14 -1.23 -9.33
N ILE A 61 -8.03 -0.03 -9.90
CA ILE A 61 -8.92 0.47 -10.97
C ILE A 61 -8.09 0.77 -12.23
N GLN A 62 -8.35 0.06 -13.33
CA GLN A 62 -7.71 0.29 -14.62
C GLN A 62 -8.65 1.08 -15.55
N ASN A 63 -8.82 2.38 -15.31
CA ASN A 63 -9.73 3.21 -16.11
C ASN A 63 -9.13 3.63 -17.46
N LYS A 64 -7.80 3.78 -17.58
CA LYS A 64 -7.10 4.10 -18.84
C LYS A 64 -5.76 3.37 -18.94
N ILE A 65 -5.48 2.79 -20.10
CA ILE A 65 -4.20 2.10 -20.40
C ILE A 65 -3.03 3.10 -20.43
N GLU A 66 -3.29 4.36 -20.79
CA GLU A 66 -2.27 5.40 -20.97
C GLU A 66 -1.58 5.80 -19.65
N GLU A 67 -2.28 5.71 -18.52
CA GLU A 67 -1.79 6.03 -17.16
C GLU A 67 -1.48 4.76 -16.35
N SER A 68 -0.89 3.75 -16.98
CA SER A 68 -0.64 2.45 -16.35
C SER A 68 0.83 2.05 -16.35
N VAL A 69 1.17 1.06 -15.51
CA VAL A 69 2.48 0.40 -15.44
C VAL A 69 2.99 -0.01 -16.83
N TYR A 70 2.10 -0.38 -17.75
CA TYR A 70 2.43 -0.69 -19.14
C TYR A 70 3.12 0.47 -19.86
N THR A 71 2.58 1.69 -19.78
CA THR A 71 3.18 2.89 -20.38
C THR A 71 4.55 3.16 -19.75
N LEU A 72 4.65 3.02 -18.44
CA LEU A 72 5.88 3.25 -17.70
C LEU A 72 6.99 2.28 -18.10
N LEU A 73 6.67 0.99 -18.25
CA LEU A 73 7.60 -0.03 -18.74
C LEU A 73 8.07 0.27 -20.17
N LYS A 74 7.18 0.69 -21.07
CA LYS A 74 7.55 1.10 -22.44
C LYS A 74 8.56 2.24 -22.42
N ILE A 75 8.31 3.27 -21.61
CA ILE A 75 9.23 4.41 -21.46
C ILE A 75 10.60 3.92 -20.97
N GLN A 76 10.66 3.05 -19.96
CA GLN A 76 11.94 2.52 -19.47
C GLN A 76 12.67 1.68 -20.53
N ILE A 77 11.95 0.84 -21.29
CA ILE A 77 12.53 0.04 -22.38
C ILE A 77 13.23 0.94 -23.40
N ASP A 78 12.56 2.02 -23.83
CA ASP A 78 13.11 2.97 -24.78
C ASP A 78 14.26 3.76 -24.16
N ARG A 79 14.08 4.25 -22.93
CA ARG A 79 15.09 5.02 -22.19
C ARG A 79 16.39 4.24 -22.05
N PHE A 80 16.32 2.94 -21.73
CA PHE A 80 17.50 2.07 -21.62
C PHE A 80 18.03 1.55 -22.97
N GLY A 81 17.45 1.95 -24.11
CA GLY A 81 17.89 1.53 -25.44
C GLY A 81 17.59 0.05 -25.76
N LEU A 82 16.65 -0.56 -25.04
CA LEU A 82 16.36 -2.01 -25.11
C LEU A 82 15.20 -2.35 -26.06
N ARG A 83 14.63 -1.38 -26.78
CA ARG A 83 13.43 -1.55 -27.62
C ARG A 83 13.49 -2.73 -28.58
N HIS A 84 14.66 -3.01 -29.15
CA HIS A 84 14.90 -4.12 -30.07
C HIS A 84 14.77 -5.51 -29.42
N ARG A 85 14.92 -5.61 -28.10
CA ARG A 85 14.80 -6.86 -27.34
C ARG A 85 13.37 -7.14 -26.88
N PHE A 86 12.46 -6.18 -26.97
CA PHE A 86 11.10 -6.34 -26.46
C PHE A 86 10.06 -6.34 -27.60
N ARG A 87 9.14 -7.30 -27.53
CA ARG A 87 7.88 -7.30 -28.27
C ARG A 87 6.79 -6.70 -27.37
N ILE A 88 6.31 -5.52 -27.72
CA ILE A 88 5.25 -4.82 -27.01
C ILE A 88 3.93 -5.09 -27.72
N LEU A 89 2.96 -5.66 -27.01
CA LEU A 89 1.61 -5.99 -27.48
C LEU A 89 0.58 -5.26 -26.61
N ASN A 90 -0.67 -5.17 -27.06
CA ASN A 90 -1.72 -4.40 -26.39
C ASN A 90 -1.97 -4.80 -24.92
N ASN A 91 -1.74 -6.08 -24.59
CA ASN A 91 -2.01 -6.64 -23.25
C ASN A 91 -0.80 -7.29 -22.59
N LYS A 92 0.38 -7.29 -23.25
CA LYS A 92 1.59 -7.92 -22.71
C LYS A 92 2.87 -7.34 -23.29
N ILE A 93 3.95 -7.42 -22.53
CA ILE A 93 5.30 -7.08 -23.01
C ILE A 93 6.17 -8.32 -22.85
N ILE A 94 6.91 -8.71 -23.90
CA ILE A 94 7.74 -9.92 -23.91
C ILE A 94 9.18 -9.55 -24.26
N ASN A 95 10.15 -9.97 -23.46
CA ASN A 95 11.56 -9.94 -23.84
C ASN A 95 11.87 -11.13 -24.75
N ARG A 96 12.28 -10.85 -26.00
CA ARG A 96 12.55 -11.85 -27.04
C ARG A 96 13.77 -12.72 -26.76
N VAL A 97 14.65 -12.31 -25.84
CA VAL A 97 15.92 -12.98 -25.57
C VAL A 97 15.82 -13.86 -24.34
N THR A 98 15.24 -13.35 -23.25
CA THR A 98 15.10 -14.12 -22.00
C THR A 98 13.78 -14.87 -21.89
N GLY A 99 12.80 -14.56 -22.75
CA GLY A 99 11.44 -15.05 -22.63
C GLY A 99 10.65 -14.42 -21.47
N SER A 100 11.23 -13.45 -20.75
CA SER A 100 10.50 -12.74 -19.70
C SER A 100 9.24 -12.09 -20.24
N GLU A 101 8.18 -12.07 -19.43
CA GLU A 101 6.92 -11.46 -19.82
C GLU A 101 6.29 -10.62 -18.71
N PHE A 102 5.56 -9.60 -19.12
CA PHE A 102 4.73 -8.74 -18.27
C PHE A 102 3.28 -8.87 -18.71
N VAL A 103 2.40 -9.18 -17.76
CA VAL A 103 0.94 -9.19 -17.91
C VAL A 103 0.32 -8.14 -16.98
N PHE A 104 -0.83 -7.59 -17.38
CA PHE A 104 -1.43 -6.43 -16.72
C PHE A 104 -2.88 -6.70 -16.34
N TYR A 105 -3.24 -6.44 -15.09
CA TYR A 105 -4.58 -6.74 -14.56
C TYR A 105 -5.13 -5.58 -13.72
N GLY A 106 -6.43 -5.31 -13.87
CA GLY A 106 -7.19 -4.50 -12.93
C GLY A 106 -7.89 -5.41 -11.91
N LEU A 107 -7.53 -5.30 -10.62
CA LEU A 107 -8.04 -6.20 -9.58
C LEU A 107 -9.57 -6.14 -9.47
N TRP A 108 -10.17 -4.95 -9.60
CA TRP A 108 -11.63 -4.81 -9.49
C TRP A 108 -12.41 -5.66 -10.51
N ARG A 109 -11.86 -5.84 -11.73
CA ARG A 109 -12.56 -6.54 -12.82
C ARG A 109 -12.11 -7.99 -12.97
N ASN A 110 -10.83 -8.26 -12.71
CA ASN A 110 -10.19 -9.49 -13.16
C ASN A 110 -9.58 -10.32 -12.00
N ILE A 111 -9.99 -10.10 -10.75
CA ILE A 111 -9.43 -10.83 -9.60
C ILE A 111 -9.57 -12.35 -9.74
N GLU A 112 -10.67 -12.84 -10.32
CA GLU A 112 -10.90 -14.26 -10.56
C GLU A 112 -9.96 -14.83 -11.63
N GLU A 113 -9.63 -14.06 -12.67
CA GLU A 113 -8.69 -14.50 -13.70
C GLU A 113 -7.28 -14.72 -13.13
N ILE A 114 -6.90 -13.92 -12.13
CA ILE A 114 -5.58 -14.00 -11.52
C ILE A 114 -5.35 -15.37 -10.87
N LYS A 115 -6.39 -16.02 -10.32
CA LYS A 115 -6.28 -17.36 -9.70
C LYS A 115 -5.69 -18.42 -10.64
N SER A 116 -5.89 -18.24 -11.95
CA SER A 116 -5.43 -19.15 -12.99
C SER A 116 -3.99 -18.88 -13.46
N LEU A 117 -3.35 -17.82 -12.97
CA LEU A 117 -1.99 -17.48 -13.35
C LEU A 117 -1.00 -18.43 -12.70
N GLU A 118 -0.07 -18.94 -13.51
CA GLU A 118 0.99 -19.85 -13.06
C GLU A 118 2.37 -19.25 -13.28
N GLY A 119 3.34 -19.65 -12.47
CA GLY A 119 4.74 -19.28 -12.67
C GLY A 119 5.05 -17.79 -12.52
N ILE A 120 4.16 -17.00 -11.90
CA ILE A 120 4.43 -15.60 -11.56
C ILE A 120 5.66 -15.55 -10.66
N SER A 121 6.69 -14.83 -11.13
CA SER A 121 7.95 -14.63 -10.42
C SER A 121 7.92 -13.34 -9.62
N VAL A 122 7.21 -12.32 -10.12
CA VAL A 122 7.02 -11.05 -9.41
C VAL A 122 5.57 -10.60 -9.56
N LEU A 123 4.88 -10.41 -8.44
CA LEU A 123 3.64 -9.64 -8.39
C LEU A 123 4.00 -8.19 -8.08
N TRP A 124 3.65 -7.25 -8.97
CA TRP A 124 3.81 -5.82 -8.74
C TRP A 124 2.43 -5.19 -8.58
N LEU A 125 2.14 -4.75 -7.35
CA LEU A 125 0.96 -3.97 -7.00
C LEU A 125 1.31 -2.49 -7.02
N GLU A 126 0.83 -1.79 -8.05
CA GLU A 126 0.90 -0.34 -8.17
C GLU A 126 -0.35 0.30 -7.55
N GLU A 127 -0.19 1.45 -6.89
CA GLU A 127 -1.25 2.08 -6.10
C GLU A 127 -1.81 1.12 -5.03
N ALA A 128 -0.94 0.35 -4.38
CA ALA A 128 -1.30 -0.72 -3.45
C ALA A 128 -2.10 -0.28 -2.21
N HIS A 129 -2.22 1.02 -1.90
CA HIS A 129 -3.09 1.53 -0.83
C HIS A 129 -4.55 1.05 -1.00
N ALA A 130 -5.00 0.90 -2.24
CA ALA A 130 -6.35 0.47 -2.56
C ALA A 130 -6.56 -1.07 -2.55
N LEU A 131 -5.53 -1.84 -2.20
CA LEU A 131 -5.63 -3.30 -2.06
C LEU A 131 -6.52 -3.65 -0.86
N THR A 132 -7.49 -4.55 -1.07
CA THR A 132 -8.33 -5.06 0.01
C THR A 132 -7.86 -6.42 0.52
N GLU A 133 -8.20 -6.76 1.76
CA GLU A 133 -7.89 -8.05 2.36
C GLU A 133 -8.47 -9.22 1.54
N TYR A 134 -9.69 -9.08 1.03
CA TYR A 134 -10.33 -10.07 0.17
C TYR A 134 -9.51 -10.36 -1.10
N GLN A 135 -9.00 -9.31 -1.75
CA GLN A 135 -8.15 -9.47 -2.93
C GLN A 135 -6.82 -10.11 -2.57
N TRP A 136 -6.21 -9.71 -1.45
CA TRP A 136 -4.95 -10.30 -1.00
C TRP A 136 -5.09 -11.81 -0.74
N LYS A 137 -6.18 -12.26 -0.09
CA LYS A 137 -6.49 -13.68 0.12
C LYS A 137 -6.54 -14.50 -1.17
N ILE A 138 -6.81 -13.87 -2.31
CA ILE A 138 -6.80 -14.50 -3.64
C ILE A 138 -5.41 -14.43 -4.27
N LEU A 139 -4.76 -13.28 -4.18
CA LEU A 139 -3.46 -13.02 -4.82
C LEU A 139 -2.35 -13.84 -4.17
N GLU A 140 -2.24 -13.81 -2.85
CA GLU A 140 -1.15 -14.42 -2.10
C GLU A 140 -0.90 -15.90 -2.44
N PRO A 141 -1.90 -16.80 -2.39
CA PRO A 141 -1.69 -18.22 -2.73
C PRO A 141 -1.43 -18.45 -4.22
N THR A 142 -1.78 -17.50 -5.08
CA THR A 142 -1.50 -17.58 -6.53
C THR A 142 0.00 -17.39 -6.80
N ILE A 143 0.67 -16.51 -6.05
CA ILE A 143 2.09 -16.19 -6.23
C ILE A 143 2.97 -17.20 -5.48
N ARG A 144 2.89 -18.47 -5.84
CA ARG A 144 3.50 -19.59 -5.08
C ARG A 144 4.86 -20.08 -5.59
N LYS A 145 5.43 -19.45 -6.63
CA LYS A 145 6.71 -19.88 -7.19
C LYS A 145 7.84 -19.68 -6.17
N GLU A 146 8.75 -20.64 -6.06
CA GLU A 146 9.93 -20.49 -5.20
C GLU A 146 10.73 -19.23 -5.58
N GLY A 147 11.10 -18.43 -4.57
CA GLY A 147 11.80 -17.16 -4.76
C GLY A 147 10.96 -16.07 -5.44
N SER A 148 9.63 -16.21 -5.52
CA SER A 148 8.79 -15.14 -6.05
C SER A 148 8.66 -13.97 -5.09
N GLU A 149 8.58 -12.76 -5.64
CA GLU A 149 8.49 -11.51 -4.88
C GLU A 149 7.13 -10.83 -5.08
N CYS A 150 6.66 -10.15 -4.04
CA CYS A 150 5.49 -9.28 -4.06
C CYS A 150 5.94 -7.83 -3.80
N TRP A 151 5.79 -6.96 -4.79
CA TRP A 151 6.17 -5.55 -4.72
C TRP A 151 4.93 -4.69 -4.46
N PHE A 152 4.92 -3.99 -3.33
CA PHE A 152 3.86 -3.07 -2.93
C PHE A 152 4.36 -1.63 -3.10
N ILE A 153 3.90 -0.97 -4.15
CA ILE A 153 4.31 0.39 -4.50
C ILE A 153 3.12 1.32 -4.32
N PHE A 154 3.18 2.25 -3.35
CA PHE A 154 2.03 3.12 -3.06
C PHE A 154 2.39 4.43 -2.35
N ASN A 155 1.49 5.40 -2.47
CA ASN A 155 1.42 6.50 -1.51
C ASN A 155 0.42 6.08 -0.42
N PRO A 156 0.75 6.21 0.89
CA PRO A 156 -0.18 5.86 1.95
C PRO A 156 -1.48 6.63 1.82
N GLY A 157 -2.62 5.95 1.98
CA GLY A 157 -3.95 6.54 2.09
C GLY A 157 -4.27 6.72 3.57
N LEU A 158 -5.12 5.85 4.09
CA LEU A 158 -5.55 5.84 5.48
C LEU A 158 -4.70 4.90 6.34
N VAL A 159 -4.58 5.20 7.64
CA VAL A 159 -3.94 4.28 8.61
C VAL A 159 -4.73 2.97 8.75
N THR A 160 -6.00 2.96 8.37
CA THR A 160 -6.87 1.78 8.38
C THR A 160 -6.74 0.91 7.13
N ASP A 161 -6.07 1.40 6.08
CA ASP A 161 -5.87 0.66 4.83
C ASP A 161 -5.21 -0.69 5.11
N PHE A 162 -5.69 -1.73 4.42
CA PHE A 162 -5.19 -3.09 4.61
C PHE A 162 -3.67 -3.17 4.43
N VAL A 163 -3.15 -2.58 3.35
CA VAL A 163 -1.71 -2.62 3.07
C VAL A 163 -0.89 -1.88 4.14
N TRP A 164 -1.42 -0.78 4.70
CA TRP A 164 -0.72 -0.04 5.73
C TRP A 164 -0.61 -0.88 7.01
N ARG A 165 -1.74 -1.43 7.47
CA ARG A 165 -1.77 -2.25 8.69
C ARG A 165 -0.92 -3.52 8.55
N ASN A 166 -1.01 -4.21 7.42
CA ASN A 166 -0.43 -5.57 7.27
C ASN A 166 0.94 -5.61 6.59
N PHE A 167 1.43 -4.50 6.03
CA PHE A 167 2.75 -4.47 5.36
C PHE A 167 3.64 -3.31 5.79
N VAL A 168 3.13 -2.40 6.63
CA VAL A 168 3.93 -1.31 7.23
C VAL A 168 3.93 -1.38 8.76
N VAL A 169 2.77 -1.51 9.39
CA VAL A 169 2.66 -1.53 10.86
C VAL A 169 3.04 -2.89 11.44
N ASP A 170 2.41 -3.96 10.95
CA ASP A 170 2.65 -5.34 11.39
C ASP A 170 2.89 -6.24 10.16
N PRO A 171 4.08 -6.16 9.55
CA PRO A 171 4.38 -6.89 8.34
C PRO A 171 4.60 -8.38 8.60
N PRO A 172 4.24 -9.27 7.64
CA PRO A 172 4.63 -10.67 7.72
C PRO A 172 6.16 -10.83 7.68
N GLU A 173 6.65 -12.00 8.08
CA GLU A 173 8.06 -12.35 7.94
C GLU A 173 8.55 -12.19 6.50
N ASP A 174 9.87 -11.98 6.34
CA ASP A 174 10.51 -11.77 5.04
C ASP A 174 9.92 -10.58 4.25
N THR A 175 9.65 -9.48 4.98
CA THR A 175 9.19 -8.20 4.41
C THR A 175 10.26 -7.13 4.55
N LEU A 176 10.64 -6.55 3.42
CA LEU A 176 11.53 -5.39 3.34
C LEU A 176 10.72 -4.12 3.09
N ILE A 177 10.81 -3.16 4.02
CA ILE A 177 10.04 -1.92 3.97
C ILE A 177 10.99 -0.74 3.75
N ARG A 178 10.63 0.15 2.82
CA ARG A 178 11.31 1.43 2.60
C ARG A 178 10.30 2.54 2.35
N LYS A 179 10.29 3.55 3.21
CA LYS A 179 9.65 4.85 2.94
C LYS A 179 10.57 5.67 2.03
N ILE A 180 10.12 6.31 0.96
CA ILE A 180 10.92 7.28 0.18
C ILE A 180 10.05 8.45 -0.27
N ASN A 181 10.59 9.66 -0.14
CA ASN A 181 9.91 10.93 -0.43
C ASN A 181 10.68 11.75 -1.49
N TYR A 182 10.17 12.95 -1.78
CA TYR A 182 10.71 13.82 -2.84
C TYR A 182 12.15 14.31 -2.56
N ASP A 183 12.51 14.43 -1.28
CA ASP A 183 13.82 14.86 -0.78
C ASP A 183 14.95 13.86 -1.08
N GLU A 184 14.59 12.60 -1.30
CA GLU A 184 15.52 11.55 -1.71
C GLU A 184 15.46 11.27 -3.23
N ASN A 185 14.77 12.10 -4.02
CA ASN A 185 14.70 11.97 -5.47
C ASN A 185 15.64 12.98 -6.18
N PRO A 186 16.82 12.53 -6.66
CA PRO A 186 17.79 13.42 -7.31
C PRO A 186 17.40 13.84 -8.73
N PHE A 187 16.28 13.33 -9.27
CA PHE A 187 15.84 13.59 -10.64
C PHE A 187 14.77 14.67 -10.75
N LEU A 188 14.41 15.34 -9.65
CA LEU A 188 13.44 16.41 -9.66
C LEU A 188 13.99 17.64 -10.36
N SER A 189 13.18 18.25 -11.22
CA SER A 189 13.50 19.54 -11.83
C SER A 189 13.28 20.67 -10.83
N ASP A 190 13.98 21.78 -11.03
CA ASP A 190 13.78 23.01 -10.25
C ASP A 190 12.32 23.48 -10.28
N THR A 191 11.63 23.27 -11.40
CA THR A 191 10.19 23.56 -11.53
C THR A 191 9.37 22.72 -10.55
N MET A 192 9.64 21.42 -10.47
CA MET A 192 8.91 20.54 -9.55
C MET A 192 9.22 20.88 -8.09
N LEU A 193 10.48 21.16 -7.76
CA LEU A 193 10.88 21.59 -6.42
C LEU A 193 10.14 22.87 -5.99
N LYS A 194 10.01 23.85 -6.88
CA LYS A 194 9.22 25.08 -6.61
C LYS A 194 7.74 24.78 -6.35
N VAL A 195 7.15 23.84 -7.08
CA VAL A 195 5.76 23.41 -6.87
C VAL A 195 5.58 22.74 -5.51
N ILE A 196 6.52 21.88 -5.12
CA ILE A 196 6.53 21.20 -3.81
C ILE A 196 6.62 22.24 -2.69
N GLU A 197 7.57 23.17 -2.78
CA GLU A 197 7.74 24.24 -1.79
C GLU A 197 6.51 25.16 -1.68
N ALA A 198 5.87 25.47 -2.81
CA ALA A 198 4.62 26.24 -2.81
C ALA A 198 3.47 25.46 -2.14
N ALA A 199 3.38 24.15 -2.38
CA ALA A 199 2.39 23.30 -1.72
C ALA A 199 2.61 23.26 -0.20
N LYS A 200 3.86 23.13 0.26
CA LYS A 200 4.23 23.14 1.68
C LYS A 200 3.81 24.43 2.38
N ARG A 201 4.01 25.59 1.73
CA ARG A 201 3.60 26.90 2.26
C ARG A 201 2.09 27.08 2.31
N ARG A 202 1.37 26.53 1.33
CA ARG A 202 -0.08 26.69 1.21
C ARG A 202 -0.85 25.85 2.23
N ASP A 203 -0.41 24.62 2.44
CA ASP A 203 -1.09 23.65 3.31
C ASP A 203 -0.05 22.71 3.94
N PRO A 204 0.54 23.10 5.09
CA PRO A 204 1.55 22.30 5.76
C PRO A 204 1.07 20.91 6.21
N ASP A 205 -0.21 20.76 6.54
CA ASP A 205 -0.76 19.50 7.03
C ASP A 205 -1.07 18.55 5.86
N GLY A 206 -1.74 19.03 4.81
CA GLY A 206 -1.91 18.26 3.58
C GLY A 206 -0.57 17.93 2.92
N PHE A 207 0.47 18.75 3.10
CA PHE A 207 1.83 18.45 2.63
C PHE A 207 2.40 17.16 3.24
N LYS A 208 2.18 16.93 4.54
CA LYS A 208 2.66 15.72 5.23
C LYS A 208 2.10 14.47 4.56
N HIS A 209 0.81 14.50 4.22
CA HIS A 209 0.18 13.41 3.50
C HIS A 209 0.70 13.28 2.07
N VAL A 210 0.59 14.36 1.28
CA VAL A 210 0.84 14.32 -0.16
C VAL A 210 2.30 14.09 -0.51
N TYR A 211 3.25 14.73 0.18
CA TYR A 211 4.68 14.70 -0.19
C TYR A 211 5.58 14.00 0.83
N GLU A 212 5.20 13.98 2.10
CA GLU A 212 5.96 13.24 3.13
C GLU A 212 5.42 11.82 3.34
N GLY A 213 4.32 11.43 2.68
CA GLY A 213 3.78 10.08 2.72
C GLY A 213 3.36 9.66 4.12
N VAL A 214 2.74 10.57 4.87
CA VAL A 214 2.11 10.28 6.16
C VAL A 214 0.66 9.86 5.87
N PRO A 215 0.21 8.67 6.30
CA PRO A 215 -1.19 8.27 6.13
C PRO A 215 -2.12 9.20 6.92
N GLU A 216 -3.34 9.38 6.44
CA GLU A 216 -4.38 10.10 7.16
C GLU A 216 -5.03 9.19 8.20
N SER A 217 -5.37 9.75 9.37
CA SER A 217 -6.07 9.02 10.43
C SER A 217 -7.56 8.86 10.09
N ASP A 218 -8.13 9.83 9.38
CA ASP A 218 -9.57 10.00 9.25
C ASP A 218 -10.05 9.78 7.82
N ASP A 219 -11.08 8.95 7.67
CA ASP A 219 -11.92 8.93 6.49
C ASP A 219 -13.01 10.01 6.66
N ASP A 220 -13.19 10.91 5.68
CA ASP A 220 -14.26 11.92 5.72
C ASP A 220 -15.66 11.31 5.67
N ALA A 221 -15.80 10.06 5.23
CA ALA A 221 -17.06 9.32 5.32
C ALA A 221 -17.34 8.76 6.72
N ALA A 222 -16.33 8.71 7.61
CA ALA A 222 -16.49 8.21 8.96
C ALA A 222 -17.22 9.22 9.86
N ILE A 223 -18.28 8.76 10.52
CA ILE A 223 -19.03 9.55 11.50
C ILE A 223 -18.20 9.80 12.77
N ILE A 224 -17.33 8.84 13.12
CA ILE A 224 -16.39 8.94 14.23
C ILE A 224 -14.99 8.84 13.65
N LYS A 225 -14.29 9.97 13.66
CA LYS A 225 -12.91 10.09 13.15
C LYS A 225 -11.92 9.48 14.13
N LEU A 226 -10.87 8.83 13.63
CA LEU A 226 -9.85 8.22 14.47
C LEU A 226 -9.11 9.29 15.29
N SER A 227 -8.84 10.46 14.70
CA SER A 227 -8.22 11.58 15.40
C SER A 227 -9.01 12.01 16.65
N TRP A 228 -10.34 11.88 16.62
CA TRP A 228 -11.19 12.19 17.77
C TRP A 228 -11.06 11.12 18.86
N ILE A 229 -10.92 9.85 18.47
CA ILE A 229 -10.67 8.76 19.40
C ILE A 229 -9.29 8.92 20.04
N GLU A 230 -8.24 9.17 19.24
CA GLU A 230 -6.88 9.39 19.74
C GLU A 230 -6.83 10.57 20.72
N ALA A 231 -7.49 11.68 20.40
CA ALA A 231 -7.59 12.83 21.30
C ALA A 231 -8.42 12.53 22.57
N ALA A 232 -9.35 11.59 22.52
CA ALA A 232 -10.19 11.20 23.65
C ALA A 232 -9.49 10.22 24.62
N VAL A 233 -8.49 9.47 24.15
CA VAL A 233 -7.69 8.58 25.02
C VAL A 233 -7.05 9.42 26.12
N ASP A 234 -7.39 9.09 27.37
CA ASP A 234 -6.91 9.80 28.57
C ASP A 234 -7.19 11.32 28.62
N ALA A 235 -8.14 11.82 27.83
CA ALA A 235 -8.50 13.24 27.81
C ALA A 235 -8.88 13.79 29.20
N HIS A 236 -9.49 12.99 30.07
CA HIS A 236 -9.82 13.38 31.45
C HIS A 236 -8.59 13.69 32.31
N LYS A 237 -7.45 13.03 32.06
CA LYS A 237 -6.18 13.32 32.73
C LYS A 237 -5.58 14.61 32.18
N VAL A 238 -5.61 14.79 30.85
CA VAL A 238 -5.07 15.99 30.18
C VAL A 238 -5.86 17.25 30.56
N LEU A 239 -7.19 17.15 30.57
CA LEU A 239 -8.11 18.23 30.93
C LEU A 239 -8.37 18.34 32.43
N ASN A 240 -7.76 17.45 33.23
CA ASN A 240 -7.78 17.43 34.69
C ASN A 240 -9.19 17.46 35.29
N PHE A 241 -10.03 16.48 34.93
CA PHE A 241 -11.34 16.28 35.54
C PHE A 241 -11.56 14.82 35.95
N GLU A 242 -12.32 14.64 37.04
CA GLU A 242 -12.71 13.32 37.54
C GLU A 242 -14.06 12.89 36.94
N PRO A 243 -14.25 11.58 36.69
CA PRO A 243 -15.52 11.07 36.20
C PRO A 243 -16.64 11.28 37.21
N SER A 244 -17.77 11.82 36.74
CA SER A 244 -18.94 12.09 37.57
C SER A 244 -20.25 11.83 36.82
N GLY A 245 -21.29 11.47 37.58
CA GLY A 245 -22.63 11.21 37.05
C GLY A 245 -22.99 9.73 36.97
N ARG A 246 -23.94 9.38 36.09
CA ARG A 246 -24.48 8.02 36.03
C ARG A 246 -23.45 7.03 35.48
N LYS A 247 -23.36 5.87 36.13
CA LYS A 247 -22.65 4.69 35.63
C LYS A 247 -23.55 3.97 34.63
N ARG A 248 -23.01 3.61 33.46
CA ARG A 248 -23.73 2.88 32.43
C ARG A 248 -22.86 1.79 31.84
N ILE A 249 -23.48 0.68 31.52
CA ILE A 249 -22.90 -0.37 30.68
C ILE A 249 -23.67 -0.35 29.35
N GLY A 250 -22.93 -0.27 28.25
CA GLY A 250 -23.43 -0.59 26.92
C GLY A 250 -23.11 -2.05 26.64
N PHE A 251 -24.04 -2.77 26.06
CA PHE A 251 -23.87 -4.17 25.72
C PHE A 251 -24.36 -4.38 24.29
N ASP A 252 -23.62 -5.16 23.53
CA ASP A 252 -23.98 -5.65 22.21
C ASP A 252 -23.79 -7.17 22.21
N VAL A 253 -24.89 -7.92 22.16
CA VAL A 253 -24.84 -9.38 22.05
C VAL A 253 -25.03 -9.73 20.59
N ALA A 254 -23.94 -10.21 20.00
CA ALA A 254 -23.94 -10.79 18.66
C ALA A 254 -24.74 -12.10 18.62
N ASP A 255 -25.00 -12.58 17.41
CA ASP A 255 -25.70 -13.84 17.18
C ASP A 255 -24.73 -15.05 17.10
N SER A 256 -25.24 -16.17 16.61
CA SER A 256 -24.45 -17.39 16.39
C SER A 256 -23.42 -17.29 15.25
N GLY A 257 -23.33 -16.15 14.58
CA GLY A 257 -22.42 -15.89 13.46
C GLY A 257 -20.96 -15.73 13.88
N ALA A 258 -20.15 -15.11 13.02
CA ALA A 258 -18.71 -14.93 13.23
C ALA A 258 -18.36 -13.76 14.18
N ASP A 259 -19.33 -12.90 14.48
CA ASP A 259 -19.11 -11.68 15.26
C ASP A 259 -18.96 -11.96 16.76
N LYS A 260 -18.31 -11.03 17.47
CA LYS A 260 -18.13 -11.10 18.92
C LYS A 260 -19.21 -10.27 19.60
N CYS A 261 -19.59 -10.69 20.80
CA CYS A 261 -20.31 -9.83 21.73
C CYS A 261 -19.34 -8.79 22.33
N ALA A 262 -19.85 -7.65 22.74
CA ALA A 262 -19.07 -6.57 23.35
C ALA A 262 -19.79 -5.92 24.53
N ASN A 263 -19.01 -5.52 25.54
CA ASN A 263 -19.47 -4.71 26.67
C ASN A 263 -18.55 -3.50 26.84
N VAL A 264 -19.15 -2.35 27.16
CA VAL A 264 -18.40 -1.13 27.46
C VAL A 264 -18.98 -0.47 28.70
N TYR A 265 -18.14 -0.27 29.71
CA TYR A 265 -18.50 0.41 30.94
C TYR A 265 -17.98 1.84 30.98
N ARG A 266 -18.84 2.76 31.39
CA ARG A 266 -18.49 4.16 31.64
C ARG A 266 -19.06 4.70 32.94
N HIS A 267 -18.33 5.64 33.54
CA HIS A 267 -18.80 6.47 34.64
C HIS A 267 -18.80 7.93 34.17
N GLY A 268 -19.99 8.50 33.99
CA GLY A 268 -20.08 9.84 33.39
C GLY A 268 -19.50 9.86 31.99
N SER A 269 -18.57 10.79 31.74
CA SER A 269 -17.90 10.98 30.45
C SER A 269 -16.63 10.13 30.26
N VAL A 270 -16.27 9.25 31.20
CA VAL A 270 -15.05 8.43 31.12
C VAL A 270 -15.40 6.96 30.91
N VAL A 271 -14.90 6.39 29.82
CA VAL A 271 -14.91 4.94 29.56
C VAL A 271 -13.75 4.32 30.34
N TYR A 272 -14.03 3.26 31.08
CA TYR A 272 -13.04 2.60 31.95
C TYR A 272 -12.53 1.30 31.34
N TRP A 273 -13.42 0.53 30.74
CA TRP A 273 -13.08 -0.73 30.11
C TRP A 273 -14.06 -1.06 28.99
N ALA A 274 -13.53 -1.79 28.01
CA ALA A 274 -14.27 -2.48 26.97
C ALA A 274 -13.79 -3.92 26.94
N ASP A 275 -14.72 -4.86 26.80
CA ASP A 275 -14.44 -6.31 26.70
C ASP A 275 -15.15 -6.89 25.48
N GLU A 276 -14.52 -7.85 24.82
CA GLU A 276 -15.06 -8.57 23.68
C GLU A 276 -14.96 -10.08 23.92
N TRP A 277 -15.99 -10.82 23.54
CA TRP A 277 -15.95 -12.28 23.65
C TRP A 277 -16.73 -12.99 22.56
N LYS A 278 -16.32 -14.24 22.32
CA LYS A 278 -17.05 -15.16 21.45
C LYS A 278 -18.06 -15.94 22.27
N ALA A 279 -19.35 -15.79 21.96
CA ALA A 279 -20.42 -16.62 22.51
C ALA A 279 -20.59 -17.90 21.67
N LYS A 280 -21.04 -18.99 22.30
CA LYS A 280 -21.53 -20.19 21.60
C LYS A 280 -23.00 -20.04 21.19
N GLU A 281 -23.44 -20.86 20.25
CA GLU A 281 -24.82 -20.87 19.71
C GLU A 281 -25.93 -20.92 20.78
N ASP A 282 -25.68 -21.59 21.90
CA ASP A 282 -26.62 -21.78 23.01
C ASP A 282 -26.35 -20.88 24.24
N GLU A 283 -25.40 -19.95 24.14
CA GLU A 283 -24.94 -19.12 25.27
C GLU A 283 -25.53 -17.71 25.28
N LEU A 284 -26.67 -17.46 24.62
CA LEU A 284 -27.31 -16.14 24.58
C LEU A 284 -27.59 -15.61 25.99
N LEU A 285 -28.29 -16.40 26.82
CA LEU A 285 -28.63 -16.00 28.20
C LEU A 285 -27.39 -15.79 29.06
N LYS A 286 -26.34 -16.60 28.86
CA LYS A 286 -25.07 -16.48 29.57
C LYS A 286 -24.32 -15.20 29.16
N SER A 287 -24.39 -14.84 27.88
CA SER A 287 -23.81 -13.60 27.36
C SER A 287 -24.55 -12.38 27.91
N CYS A 288 -25.88 -12.43 28.01
CA CYS A 288 -26.68 -11.38 28.66
C CYS A 288 -26.35 -11.19 30.14
N GLN A 289 -25.83 -12.21 30.82
CA GLN A 289 -25.51 -12.18 32.26
C GLN A 289 -24.08 -11.71 32.57
N ARG A 290 -23.26 -11.41 31.55
CA ARG A 290 -21.85 -11.03 31.73
C ARG A 290 -21.67 -9.55 32.15
N THR A 291 -22.70 -8.94 32.72
CA THR A 291 -22.79 -7.50 33.06
C THR A 291 -22.78 -7.26 34.57
#